data_AF-A0A6Y4G7H7-F1
#
_entry.id   AF-A0A6Y4G7H7-F1
#
_cell.length_a   1.000
_cell.length_b   1.000
_cell.length_c   1.000
_cell.angle_alpha   90.00
_cell.angle_beta   90.00
_cell.angle_gamma   90.00
#
_symmetry.space_group_name_H-M   'P 1'
#
loop_
_entity.id
_entity.type
_entity.pdbx_description
1 polymer ?
#
loop_
_entity_poly.entity_id
_entity_poly.type
_entity_poly.pdbx_seq_one_letter_code
_entity_poly.pdbx_strand_id
1 'polypeptide(L)'
;IDNITTNINQIVESIGIVIDKSLSMKSVMQYISTVQFLNIVKVDHVIWKMEVYKLLLNKDINSKITMHDQCRLGKWYYGFEGQQFSNYYSFRSLEAPHKEVHTAGHSALNYFAAGDMNAMSQELDRMERSSNEVVNQLEMLAVDLLKETTL
;
A
#
# COMPACT_ATOMS: atom_id res chain seq x y z
N ILE A 1 40.80 42.50 0.96
CA ILE A 1 39.89 42.07 -0.14
C ILE A 1 39.94 40.55 -0.26
N ASP A 2 41.12 39.94 -0.33
CA ASP A 2 41.29 38.48 -0.40
C ASP A 2 40.58 37.68 0.70
N ASN A 3 40.70 38.06 1.97
CA ASN A 3 39.98 37.39 3.07
C ASN A 3 38.45 37.48 2.93
N ILE A 4 37.93 38.57 2.37
CA ILE A 4 36.49 38.73 2.16
C ILE A 4 36.03 37.80 1.04
N THR A 5 36.79 37.72 -0.05
CA THR A 5 36.50 36.80 -1.16
C THR A 5 36.57 35.33 -0.73
N THR A 6 37.56 34.95 0.08
CA THR A 6 37.68 33.59 0.63
C THR A 6 36.50 33.25 1.54
N ASN A 7 36.10 34.16 2.43
CA ASN A 7 34.94 33.96 3.31
C ASN A 7 33.63 33.83 2.51
N ILE A 8 33.44 34.64 1.45
CA ILE A 8 32.27 34.55 0.58
C ILE A 8 32.22 33.19 -0.12
N ASN A 9 33.35 32.71 -0.65
CA ASN A 9 33.42 31.39 -1.30
C ASN A 9 33.09 30.25 -0.33
N GLN A 10 33.58 30.30 0.91
CA GLN A 10 33.26 29.31 1.96
C GLN A 10 31.78 29.33 2.33
N ILE A 11 31.14 30.51 2.38
CA ILE A 11 29.71 30.62 2.64
C ILE A 11 28.90 30.01 1.49
N VAL A 12 29.27 30.30 0.25
CA VAL A 12 28.59 29.73 -0.94
C VAL A 12 28.71 28.21 -0.96
N GLU A 13 29.89 27.66 -0.66
CA GLU A 13 30.11 26.22 -0.55
C GLU A 13 29.27 25.59 0.57
N SER A 14 29.24 26.23 1.74
CA SER A 14 28.43 25.78 2.88
C SER A 14 26.93 25.79 2.57
N ILE A 15 26.44 26.79 1.83
CA ILE A 15 25.04 26.84 1.37
C ILE A 15 24.76 25.69 0.40
N GLY A 16 25.68 25.40 -0.52
CA GLY A 16 25.57 24.24 -1.42
C GLY A 16 25.39 22.93 -0.64
N ILE A 17 26.24 22.69 0.36
CA ILE A 17 26.15 21.50 1.22
C ILE A 17 24.79 21.40 1.93
N VAL A 18 24.26 22.52 2.43
CA VAL A 18 22.95 22.54 3.12
C VAL A 18 21.81 22.20 2.16
N ILE A 19 21.85 22.71 0.93
CA ILE A 19 20.87 22.41 -0.11
C ILE A 19 20.90 20.92 -0.44
N ASP A 20 22.09 20.36 -0.71
CA ASP A 20 22.25 18.95 -1.08
C ASP A 20 21.78 18.00 0.03
N LYS A 21 22.11 18.32 1.29
CA LYS A 21 21.64 17.57 2.46
C LYS A 21 20.12 17.68 2.63
N SER A 22 19.54 18.84 2.36
CA SER A 22 18.09 19.05 2.45
C SER A 22 17.33 18.27 1.38
N LEU A 23 17.86 18.20 0.16
CA LEU A 23 17.32 17.37 -0.93
C LEU A 23 17.40 15.88 -0.59
N SER A 24 18.53 15.45 0.00
CA SER A 24 18.70 14.07 0.48
C SER A 24 17.75 13.74 1.64
N MET A 25 17.52 14.67 2.57
CA MET A 25 16.56 14.47 3.65
C MET A 25 15.13 14.32 3.09
N LYS A 26 14.79 15.11 2.07
CA LYS A 26 13.48 15.00 1.40
C LYS A 26 13.25 13.63 0.79
N SER A 27 14.23 13.04 0.10
CA SER A 27 14.08 11.71 -0.51
C SER A 27 13.90 10.62 0.55
N VAL A 28 14.68 10.66 1.64
CA VAL A 28 14.53 9.73 2.77
C VAL A 28 13.16 9.87 3.43
N MET A 29 12.68 11.10 3.63
CA MET A 29 11.34 11.34 4.19
C MET A 29 10.22 10.79 3.27
N GLN A 30 10.35 10.96 1.95
CA GLN A 30 9.41 10.40 0.98
C GLN A 30 9.41 8.87 1.00
N TYR A 31 10.59 8.24 1.08
CA TYR A 31 10.72 6.80 1.23
C TYR A 31 10.04 6.30 2.52
N ILE A 32 10.34 6.91 3.67
CA ILE A 32 9.73 6.54 4.96
C ILE A 32 8.21 6.69 4.90
N SER A 33 7.71 7.81 4.38
CA SER A 33 6.27 8.06 4.24
C SER A 33 5.59 7.00 3.37
N THR A 34 6.23 6.60 2.27
CA THR A 34 5.70 5.57 1.38
C THR A 34 5.65 4.22 2.07
N VAL A 35 6.74 3.79 2.70
CA VAL A 35 6.79 2.51 3.44
C VAL A 35 5.79 2.49 4.60
N GLN A 36 5.62 3.60 5.31
CA GLN A 36 4.59 3.73 6.35
C GLN A 36 3.19 3.57 5.77
N PHE A 37 2.91 4.20 4.64
CA PHE A 37 1.64 4.00 3.94
C PHE A 37 1.40 2.53 3.55
N LEU A 38 2.42 1.86 2.97
CA LEU A 38 2.34 0.45 2.60
C LEU A 38 2.04 -0.43 3.83
N ASN A 39 2.60 -0.13 5.00
CA ASN A 39 2.29 -0.85 6.23
C ASN A 39 0.87 -0.59 6.74
N ILE A 40 0.37 0.64 6.63
CA ILE A 40 -1.01 0.98 7.00
C ILE A 40 -2.00 0.18 6.15
N VAL A 41 -1.81 0.11 4.83
CA VAL A 41 -2.75 -0.63 3.97
C VAL A 41 -2.73 -2.14 4.21
N LYS A 42 -1.60 -2.72 4.66
CA LYS A 42 -1.57 -4.12 5.11
C LYS A 42 -2.47 -4.33 6.33
N VAL A 43 -2.39 -3.42 7.31
CA VAL A 43 -3.25 -3.46 8.51
C VAL A 43 -4.72 -3.28 8.12
N ASP A 44 -5.02 -2.33 7.21
CA ASP A 44 -6.38 -2.13 6.70
C ASP A 44 -6.96 -3.42 6.07
N HIS A 45 -6.15 -4.20 5.35
CA HIS A 45 -6.59 -5.50 4.79
C HIS A 45 -6.90 -6.52 5.87
N VAL A 46 -6.08 -6.60 6.93
CA VAL A 46 -6.36 -7.49 8.06
C VAL A 46 -7.68 -7.11 8.73
N ILE A 47 -7.89 -5.81 8.98
CA ILE A 47 -9.13 -5.30 9.57
C ILE A 47 -10.34 -5.62 8.68
N TRP A 48 -10.22 -5.41 7.37
CA TRP A 48 -11.30 -5.67 6.41
C TRP A 48 -11.68 -7.17 6.38
N LYS A 49 -10.70 -8.08 6.36
CA LYS A 49 -10.98 -9.53 6.46
C LYS A 49 -11.67 -9.88 7.78
N MET A 50 -11.24 -9.30 8.88
CA MET A 50 -11.90 -9.48 10.17
C MET A 50 -13.35 -8.99 10.16
N GLU A 51 -13.69 -7.93 9.42
CA GLU A 51 -15.08 -7.53 9.22
C GLU A 51 -15.88 -8.59 8.48
N VAL A 52 -15.34 -9.17 7.40
CA VAL A 52 -16.00 -10.29 6.68
C VAL A 52 -16.30 -11.45 7.63
N TYR A 53 -15.32 -11.88 8.42
CA TYR A 53 -15.52 -12.94 9.42
C TYR A 53 -16.57 -12.56 10.48
N LYS A 54 -16.55 -11.33 10.99
CA LYS A 54 -17.53 -10.85 11.97
C LYS A 54 -18.96 -10.88 11.42
N LEU A 55 -19.15 -10.47 10.17
CA LEU A 55 -20.46 -10.49 9.52
C LEU A 55 -20.99 -11.93 9.38
N LEU A 56 -20.14 -12.87 8.98
CA LEU A 56 -20.48 -14.29 8.92
C LEU A 56 -20.86 -14.85 10.31
N LEU A 57 -20.06 -14.54 11.34
CA LEU A 57 -20.31 -15.01 12.72
C LEU A 57 -21.62 -14.44 13.30
N ASN A 58 -21.89 -13.16 13.04
CA ASN A 58 -23.10 -12.48 13.50
C ASN A 58 -24.33 -12.77 12.63
N LYS A 59 -24.16 -13.50 11.52
CA LYS A 59 -25.18 -13.75 10.50
C LYS A 59 -25.79 -12.46 9.93
N ASP A 60 -25.01 -11.39 9.88
CA ASP A 60 -25.43 -10.10 9.34
C ASP A 60 -25.09 -10.03 7.84
N ILE A 61 -26.10 -10.35 7.03
CA ILE A 61 -26.01 -10.42 5.56
C ILE A 61 -26.35 -9.09 4.86
N ASN A 62 -26.82 -8.08 5.59
CA ASN A 62 -27.27 -6.82 5.02
C ASN A 62 -26.21 -5.71 5.11
N SER A 63 -25.21 -5.89 5.96
CA SER A 63 -24.09 -4.98 6.09
C SER A 63 -23.23 -4.95 4.82
N LYS A 64 -22.96 -3.74 4.33
CA LYS A 64 -22.11 -3.52 3.16
C LYS A 64 -20.64 -3.41 3.59
N ILE A 65 -19.79 -4.24 3.00
CA ILE A 65 -18.34 -4.07 3.07
C ILE A 65 -17.84 -3.26 1.88
N THR A 66 -16.70 -2.62 2.05
CA THR A 66 -16.12 -1.68 1.07
C THR A 66 -15.60 -2.43 -0.16
N MET A 67 -15.77 -1.85 -1.37
CA MET A 67 -15.20 -2.36 -2.62
C MET A 67 -13.70 -2.01 -2.75
N HIS A 68 -12.96 -2.79 -3.54
CA HIS A 68 -11.51 -2.62 -3.71
C HIS A 68 -11.10 -1.19 -4.12
N ASP A 69 -11.82 -0.54 -5.02
CA ASP A 69 -11.57 0.82 -5.51
C ASP A 69 -11.91 1.93 -4.51
N GLN A 70 -12.69 1.60 -3.47
CA GLN A 70 -13.13 2.54 -2.43
C GLN A 70 -12.26 2.46 -1.17
N CYS A 71 -11.50 1.38 -0.99
CA CYS A 71 -10.59 1.21 0.13
C CYS A 71 -9.37 2.14 0.00
N ARG A 72 -8.58 2.28 1.08
CA ARG A 72 -7.39 3.13 1.08
C ARG A 72 -6.38 2.72 0.02
N LEU A 73 -6.14 1.41 -0.14
CA LEU A 73 -5.22 0.89 -1.16
C LEU A 73 -5.75 1.19 -2.57
N GLY A 74 -7.04 0.98 -2.85
CA GLY A 74 -7.61 1.25 -4.17
C GLY A 74 -7.54 2.72 -4.55
N LYS A 75 -7.93 3.61 -3.63
CA LYS A 75 -7.84 5.06 -3.83
C LYS A 75 -6.41 5.51 -4.12
N TRP A 76 -5.44 4.92 -3.45
CA TRP A 76 -4.03 5.21 -3.71
C TRP A 76 -3.57 4.61 -5.05
N TYR A 77 -3.86 3.33 -5.31
CA TYR A 77 -3.46 2.62 -6.52
C TYR A 77 -3.97 3.30 -7.79
N TYR A 78 -5.25 3.67 -7.84
CA TYR A 78 -5.83 4.37 -8.99
C TYR A 78 -5.58 5.89 -8.97
N GLY A 79 -5.16 6.44 -7.83
CA GLY A 79 -4.91 7.87 -7.63
C GLY A 79 -3.53 8.31 -8.11
N PHE A 80 -3.34 9.62 -8.24
CA PHE A 80 -2.09 10.21 -8.72
C PHE A 80 -0.87 9.77 -7.89
N GLU A 81 -1.00 9.70 -6.57
CA GLU A 81 0.09 9.31 -5.67
C GLU A 81 0.59 7.88 -5.94
N GLY A 82 -0.31 6.89 -6.08
CA GLY A 82 0.09 5.52 -6.38
C GLY A 82 0.59 5.36 -7.83
N GLN A 83 0.03 6.12 -8.78
CA GLN A 83 0.45 6.03 -10.18
C GLN A 83 1.91 6.45 -10.42
N GLN A 84 2.54 7.16 -9.49
CA GLN A 84 3.99 7.42 -9.51
C GLN A 84 4.83 6.14 -9.46
N PHE A 85 4.25 5.03 -8.96
CA PHE A 85 4.88 3.72 -8.84
C PHE A 85 4.53 2.78 -9.99
N SER A 86 3.86 3.26 -11.04
CA SER A 86 3.41 2.44 -12.18
C SER A 86 4.53 1.72 -12.93
N ASN A 87 5.78 2.18 -12.80
CA ASN A 87 6.97 1.54 -13.40
C ASN A 87 7.41 0.29 -12.65
N TYR A 88 7.08 0.11 -11.37
CA TYR A 88 7.44 -1.09 -10.62
C TYR A 88 6.50 -2.26 -10.96
N TYR A 89 7.08 -3.42 -11.25
CA TYR A 89 6.31 -4.63 -11.51
C TYR A 89 5.47 -5.05 -10.29
N SER A 90 6.05 -4.92 -9.09
CA SER A 90 5.39 -5.18 -7.81
C SER A 90 4.13 -4.32 -7.63
N PHE A 91 4.17 -3.04 -8.02
CA PHE A 91 3.01 -2.16 -8.01
C PHE A 91 1.91 -2.65 -8.97
N ARG A 92 2.23 -2.88 -10.25
CA ARG A 92 1.24 -3.35 -11.24
C ARG A 92 0.62 -4.69 -10.86
N SER A 93 1.39 -5.54 -10.19
CA SER A 93 0.94 -6.87 -9.75
C SER A 93 -0.02 -6.82 -8.54
N LEU A 94 -0.27 -5.65 -7.94
CA LEU A 94 -1.22 -5.51 -6.82
C LEU A 94 -2.67 -5.64 -7.24
N GLU A 95 -3.03 -5.19 -8.44
CA GLU A 95 -4.43 -4.96 -8.81
C GLU A 95 -5.27 -6.24 -8.79
N ALA A 96 -4.76 -7.29 -9.44
CA ALA A 96 -5.44 -8.57 -9.52
C ALA A 96 -5.71 -9.18 -8.13
N PRO A 97 -4.70 -9.42 -7.27
CA PRO A 97 -4.95 -10.00 -5.95
C PRO A 97 -5.76 -9.06 -5.05
N HIS A 98 -5.62 -7.73 -5.17
CA HIS A 98 -6.42 -6.79 -4.39
C HIS A 98 -7.91 -6.84 -4.76
N LYS A 99 -8.23 -6.81 -6.06
CA LYS A 99 -9.62 -6.99 -6.53
C LYS A 99 -10.19 -8.33 -6.11
N GLU A 100 -9.35 -9.36 -6.10
CA GLU A 100 -9.73 -10.72 -5.73
C GLU A 100 -10.08 -10.85 -4.24
N VAL A 101 -9.31 -10.23 -3.33
CA VAL A 101 -9.65 -10.18 -1.90
C VAL A 101 -11.08 -9.68 -1.68
N HIS A 102 -11.41 -8.53 -2.29
CA HIS A 102 -12.72 -7.92 -2.12
C HIS A 102 -13.82 -8.78 -2.78
N THR A 103 -13.60 -9.25 -4.00
CA THR A 103 -14.59 -10.06 -4.74
C THR A 103 -14.91 -11.36 -4.00
N ALA A 104 -13.88 -12.05 -3.50
CA ALA A 104 -14.03 -13.29 -2.76
C ALA A 104 -14.75 -13.07 -1.41
N GLY A 105 -14.40 -12.02 -0.65
CA GLY A 105 -15.10 -11.70 0.61
C GLY A 105 -16.58 -11.37 0.41
N HIS A 106 -16.94 -10.63 -0.66
CA HIS A 106 -18.35 -10.41 -1.02
C HIS A 106 -19.05 -11.71 -1.43
N SER A 107 -18.38 -12.57 -2.21
CA SER A 107 -18.93 -13.84 -2.66
C SER A 107 -19.17 -14.80 -1.48
N ALA A 108 -18.26 -14.83 -0.49
CA ALA A 108 -18.42 -15.60 0.73
C ALA A 108 -19.69 -15.21 1.51
N LEU A 109 -19.98 -13.91 1.65
CA LEU A 109 -21.21 -13.42 2.28
C LEU A 109 -22.46 -13.81 1.48
N ASN A 110 -22.41 -13.76 0.15
CA ASN A 110 -23.53 -14.14 -0.71
C ASN A 110 -23.83 -15.65 -0.61
N TYR A 111 -22.80 -16.51 -0.65
CA TYR A 111 -22.98 -17.95 -0.48
C TYR A 111 -23.46 -18.32 0.91
N PHE A 112 -23.00 -17.62 1.95
CA PHE A 112 -23.53 -17.76 3.30
C PHE A 112 -25.04 -17.45 3.36
N ALA A 113 -25.47 -16.34 2.75
CA ALA A 113 -26.88 -15.96 2.69
C ALA A 113 -27.73 -16.98 1.91
N ALA A 114 -27.15 -17.64 0.91
CA ALA A 114 -27.79 -18.72 0.14
C ALA A 114 -27.77 -20.09 0.85
N GLY A 115 -27.10 -20.21 2.00
CA GLY A 115 -26.95 -21.46 2.74
C GLY A 115 -25.89 -22.42 2.17
N ASP A 116 -25.09 -22.00 1.20
CA ASP A 116 -24.02 -22.81 0.62
C ASP A 116 -22.71 -22.63 1.40
N MET A 117 -22.58 -23.44 2.46
CA MET A 117 -21.42 -23.38 3.35
C MET A 117 -20.11 -23.83 2.67
N ASN A 118 -20.20 -24.71 1.66
CA ASN A 118 -19.02 -25.21 0.96
C ASN A 118 -18.45 -24.12 0.04
N ALA A 119 -19.30 -23.48 -0.76
CA ALA A 119 -18.88 -22.37 -1.62
C ALA A 119 -18.39 -21.18 -0.79
N MET A 120 -19.05 -20.87 0.33
CA MET A 120 -18.60 -19.84 1.27
C MET A 120 -17.19 -20.11 1.79
N SER A 121 -16.89 -21.35 2.22
CA SER A 121 -15.55 -21.71 2.70
C SER A 121 -14.49 -21.56 1.60
N GLN A 122 -14.81 -21.96 0.36
CA GLN A 122 -13.89 -21.83 -0.77
C GLN A 122 -13.56 -20.35 -1.09
N GLU A 123 -14.55 -19.47 -1.00
CA GLU A 123 -14.34 -18.04 -1.20
C GLU A 123 -13.54 -17.40 -0.06
N LEU A 124 -13.70 -17.87 1.19
CA LEU A 124 -12.83 -17.43 2.30
C LEU A 124 -11.37 -17.85 2.07
N ASP A 125 -11.13 -19.10 1.66
CA ASP A 125 -9.78 -19.57 1.34
C ASP A 125 -9.15 -18.78 0.18
N ARG A 126 -9.96 -18.40 -0.81
CA ARG A 126 -9.55 -17.55 -1.93
C ARG A 126 -9.23 -16.13 -1.47
N MET A 127 -10.05 -15.54 -0.59
CA MET A 127 -9.82 -14.24 0.03
C MET A 127 -8.50 -14.22 0.80
N GLU A 128 -8.22 -15.25 1.61
CA GLU A 128 -7.00 -15.35 2.40
C GLU A 128 -5.74 -15.48 1.53
N ARG A 129 -5.78 -16.37 0.52
CA ARG A 129 -4.65 -16.54 -0.41
C ARG A 129 -4.35 -15.24 -1.17
N SER A 130 -5.38 -14.59 -1.69
CA SER A 130 -5.23 -13.32 -2.41
C SER A 130 -4.72 -12.20 -1.51
N SER A 131 -5.13 -12.19 -0.24
CA SER A 131 -4.64 -11.23 0.75
C SER A 131 -3.16 -11.43 1.03
N ASN A 132 -2.67 -12.66 1.08
CA ASN A 132 -1.23 -12.94 1.21
C ASN A 132 -0.46 -12.45 -0.03
N GLU A 133 -1.03 -12.63 -1.22
CA GLU A 133 -0.43 -12.08 -2.45
C GLU A 133 -0.34 -10.55 -2.43
N VAL A 134 -1.38 -9.85 -1.98
CA VAL A 134 -1.32 -8.38 -1.78
C VAL A 134 -0.18 -8.00 -0.84
N VAL A 135 -0.08 -8.64 0.33
CA VAL A 135 0.98 -8.35 1.31
C VAL A 135 2.37 -8.58 0.70
N ASN A 136 2.55 -9.68 -0.02
CA ASN A 136 3.81 -9.99 -0.70
C ASN A 136 4.17 -8.92 -1.74
N GLN A 137 3.22 -8.48 -2.57
CA GLN A 137 3.48 -7.43 -3.57
C GLN A 137 3.81 -6.07 -2.92
N LEU A 138 3.15 -5.73 -1.81
CA LEU A 138 3.48 -4.52 -1.04
C LEU A 138 4.90 -4.59 -0.43
N GLU A 139 5.35 -5.78 -0.02
CA GLU A 139 6.72 -6.00 0.47
C GLU A 139 7.75 -5.88 -0.64
N MET A 140 7.48 -6.50 -1.79
CA MET A 140 8.34 -6.37 -2.97
C MET A 140 8.46 -4.92 -3.41
N LEU A 141 7.37 -4.15 -3.40
CA LEU A 141 7.40 -2.72 -3.71
C LEU A 141 8.26 -1.95 -2.71
N ALA A 142 8.13 -2.21 -1.40
CA ALA A 142 8.97 -1.57 -0.39
C ALA A 142 10.47 -1.87 -0.60
N VAL A 143 10.81 -3.11 -0.98
CA VAL A 143 12.18 -3.52 -1.30
C VAL A 143 12.70 -2.84 -2.56
N ASP A 144 11.88 -2.72 -3.60
CA ASP A 144 12.26 -2.03 -4.84
C ASP A 144 12.60 -0.55 -4.57
N LEU A 145 11.81 0.12 -3.72
CA LEU A 145 12.04 1.52 -3.33
C LEU A 145 13.31 1.73 -2.50
N LEU A 146 13.66 0.75 -1.65
CA LEU A 146 14.89 0.83 -0.85
C LEU A 146 16.14 0.79 -1.73
N LYS A 147 16.14 -0.04 -2.79
CA LYS A 147 17.27 -0.16 -3.72
C LYS A 147 17.55 1.14 -4.45
N GLU A 148 16.51 1.87 -4.84
CA GLU A 148 16.67 3.17 -5.51
C GLU A 148 17.13 4.29 -4.58
N THR A 149 16.82 4.20 -3.28
CA THR A 149 17.24 5.21 -2.30
C THR A 149 18.72 5.01 -1.85
N THR A 150 19.30 3.84 -2.14
CA THR A 150 20.68 3.47 -1.74
C THR A 150 21.70 3.53 -2.89
N LEU A 151 21.24 3.89 -4.09
CA LEU A 151 22.06 4.23 -5.27
C LEU A 151 22.17 5.75 -5.41
#